data_AF-A0A8T5SWV6-F1
#
_entry.id   AF-A0A8T5SWV6-F1
#
_cell.length_a   1.000
_cell.length_b   1.000
_cell.length_c   1.000
_cell.angle_alpha   90.00
_cell.angle_beta   90.00
_cell.angle_gamma   90.00
#
_symmetry.space_group_name_H-M   'P 1'
#
loop_
_entity.id
_entity.type
_entity.pdbx_description
1 polymer ?
#
loop_
_entity_poly.entity_id
_entity_poly.type
_entity_poly.pdbx_seq_one_letter_code
_entity_poly.pdbx_strand_id
1 'polypeptide(L)'
;MNPYEKLAKVLDTIPNGYPPADDGSHLRVLEWIFTQEEAELASQLKLSGETSDEVSIRLNRPSEELEKLLDVMHEKGQINSWMSTRLGAKKDGLMPFAVGIYEEQL
;
A
#
# COMPACT_ATOMS: atom_id res chain seq x y z
N MET A 1 8.65 -14.48 6.84
CA MET A 1 8.40 -13.06 7.14
C MET A 1 6.96 -12.87 7.52
N ASN A 2 6.71 -12.13 8.58
CA ASN A 2 5.36 -11.67 8.94
C ASN A 2 4.90 -10.57 7.95
N PRO A 3 3.61 -10.18 7.96
CA PRO A 3 3.08 -9.14 7.06
C PRO A 3 3.82 -7.79 7.13
N TYR A 4 4.24 -7.38 8.32
CA TYR A 4 4.94 -6.12 8.55
C TYR A 4 6.36 -6.12 7.97
N GLU A 5 7.09 -7.24 8.10
CA GLU A 5 8.40 -7.42 7.49
C GLU A 5 8.32 -7.44 5.96
N LYS A 6 7.27 -8.04 5.39
CA LYS A 6 7.02 -8.01 3.94
C LYS A 6 6.76 -6.57 3.47
N LEU A 7 5.88 -5.85 4.17
CA LEU A 7 5.57 -4.46 3.85
C LEU A 7 6.81 -3.57 3.95
N ALA A 8 7.56 -3.65 5.05
CA ALA A 8 8.80 -2.91 5.23
C ALA A 8 9.80 -3.16 4.09
N LYS A 9 9.99 -4.43 3.71
CA LYS A 9 10.87 -4.79 2.60
C LYS A 9 10.42 -4.17 1.28
N VAL A 10 9.12 -4.17 0.99
CA VAL A 10 8.60 -3.57 -0.26
C VAL A 10 8.75 -2.06 -0.23
N LEU A 11 8.40 -1.41 0.89
CA LEU A 11 8.59 0.04 1.06
C LEU A 11 10.07 0.46 0.93
N ASP A 12 11.01 -0.40 1.31
CA ASP A 12 12.45 -0.13 1.14
C ASP A 12 12.93 -0.24 -0.32
N THR A 13 12.14 -0.85 -1.20
CA THR A 13 12.48 -0.94 -2.64
C THR A 13 11.93 0.20 -3.48
N ILE A 14 11.06 1.05 -2.93
CA ILE A 14 10.38 2.12 -3.67
C ILE A 14 11.06 3.49 -3.40
N PRO A 15 10.79 4.52 -4.22
CA PRO A 15 11.30 5.87 -3.95
C PRO A 15 10.97 6.33 -2.53
N ASN A 16 11.87 7.12 -1.93
CA ASN A 16 11.86 7.56 -0.53
C ASN A 16 12.11 6.45 0.53
N GLY A 17 12.12 5.17 0.14
CA GLY A 17 12.60 4.04 0.95
C GLY A 17 11.90 3.84 2.30
N TYR A 18 12.30 2.79 3.01
CA TYR A 18 11.88 2.52 4.38
C TYR A 18 12.93 1.66 5.09
N PRO A 19 14.11 2.22 5.35
CA PRO A 19 15.25 1.44 5.80
C PRO A 19 14.97 0.80 7.16
N PRO A 20 15.43 -0.44 7.38
CA PRO A 20 15.29 -1.10 8.67
C PRO A 20 16.05 -0.32 9.75
N ALA A 21 15.43 -0.21 10.91
CA ALA A 21 16.05 0.31 12.13
C ALA A 21 16.50 -0.84 13.03
N ASP A 22 17.73 -0.78 13.54
CA ASP A 22 18.36 -1.82 14.38
C ASP A 22 17.55 -2.14 15.66
N ASP A 23 16.78 -1.17 16.15
CA ASP A 23 15.93 -1.29 17.34
C ASP A 23 14.50 -1.79 17.05
N GLY A 24 14.23 -2.18 15.79
CA GLY A 24 12.92 -2.66 15.35
C GLY A 24 11.80 -1.60 15.39
N SER A 25 12.12 -0.32 15.58
CA SER A 25 11.12 0.76 15.61
C SER A 25 10.32 0.88 14.31
N HIS A 26 10.97 0.70 13.17
CA HIS A 26 10.33 0.68 11.84
C HIS A 26 9.16 -0.33 11.76
N LEU A 27 9.31 -1.56 12.26
CA LEU A 27 8.21 -2.53 12.25
C LEU A 27 7.08 -2.14 13.21
N ARG A 28 7.41 -1.61 14.39
CA ARG A 28 6.40 -1.14 15.38
C ARG A 28 5.54 -0.01 14.83
N VAL A 29 6.10 0.84 13.96
CA VAL A 29 5.32 1.89 13.29
C VAL A 29 4.33 1.28 12.29
N LEU A 30 4.74 0.27 11.51
CA LEU A 30 3.82 -0.44 10.61
C LEU A 30 2.73 -1.19 11.39
N GLU A 31 3.08 -1.80 12.52
CA GLU A 31 2.11 -2.45 13.42
C GLU A 31 1.08 -1.48 14.02
N TRP A 32 1.48 -0.22 14.23
CA TRP A 32 0.58 0.83 14.72
C TRP A 32 -0.37 1.35 13.64
N ILE A 33 0.10 1.40 12.38
CA ILE A 33 -0.66 1.94 11.25
C ILE A 33 -1.59 0.89 10.63
N PHE A 34 -1.11 -0.35 10.50
CA PHE A 34 -1.77 -1.40 9.72
C PHE A 34 -2.21 -2.58 10.60
N THR A 35 -3.38 -3.14 10.30
CA THR A 35 -3.67 -4.52 10.71
C THR A 35 -2.77 -5.51 9.94
N GLN A 36 -2.68 -6.76 10.42
CA GLN A 36 -1.91 -7.79 9.72
C GLN A 36 -2.43 -8.02 8.29
N GLU A 37 -3.74 -7.98 8.09
CA GLU A 37 -4.35 -8.17 6.77
C GLU A 37 -4.05 -6.99 5.84
N GLU A 38 -4.14 -5.75 6.34
CA GLU A 38 -3.82 -4.54 5.58
C GLU A 38 -2.33 -4.51 5.20
N ALA A 39 -1.43 -4.86 6.12
CA ALA A 39 0.00 -4.91 5.83
C ALA A 39 0.34 -5.96 4.78
N GLU A 40 -0.30 -7.14 4.85
CA GLU A 40 -0.12 -8.20 3.84
C GLU A 40 -0.63 -7.74 2.47
N LEU A 41 -1.78 -7.07 2.40
CA LEU A 41 -2.31 -6.55 1.14
C LEU A 41 -1.44 -5.41 0.59
N ALA A 42 -1.07 -4.44 1.42
CA ALA A 42 -0.22 -3.31 1.04
C ALA A 42 1.12 -3.79 0.46
N SER A 43 1.74 -4.82 1.06
CA SER A 43 2.99 -5.40 0.56
C SER A 43 2.88 -6.01 -0.84
N GLN A 44 1.67 -6.22 -1.34
CA GLN A 44 1.40 -6.79 -2.65
C GLN A 44 0.89 -5.77 -3.66
N LEU A 45 0.66 -4.51 -3.27
CA LEU A 45 0.22 -3.45 -4.16
C LEU A 45 1.37 -2.90 -4.99
N LYS A 46 1.05 -2.41 -6.18
CA LYS A 46 1.99 -1.75 -7.08
C LYS A 46 1.87 -0.23 -6.94
N LEU A 47 2.97 0.50 -7.05
CA LEU A 47 2.92 1.98 -7.08
C LEU A 47 2.11 2.51 -8.28
N SER A 48 2.16 1.81 -9.42
CA SER A 48 1.37 2.17 -10.61
C SER A 48 -0.14 2.00 -10.41
N GLY A 49 -0.55 1.43 -9.28
CA GLY A 49 -1.91 1.03 -8.95
C GLY A 49 -2.43 -0.12 -9.81
N GLU A 50 -3.52 -0.71 -9.35
CA GLU A 50 -4.32 -1.74 -10.02
C GLU A 50 -5.80 -1.51 -9.70
N THR A 51 -6.72 -1.95 -10.55
CA THR A 51 -8.14 -2.00 -10.19
C THR A 51 -8.40 -3.14 -9.20
N SER A 52 -9.51 -3.09 -8.46
CA SER A 52 -9.93 -4.19 -7.56
C SER A 52 -9.98 -5.53 -8.29
N ASP A 53 -10.49 -5.56 -9.52
CA ASP A 53 -10.54 -6.77 -10.37
C ASP A 53 -9.15 -7.26 -10.78
N GLU A 54 -8.23 -6.37 -11.13
CA GLU A 54 -6.84 -6.73 -11.46
C GLU A 54 -6.13 -7.36 -10.25
N VAL A 55 -6.31 -6.78 -9.06
CA VAL A 55 -5.75 -7.31 -7.81
C VAL A 55 -6.41 -8.64 -7.44
N SER A 56 -7.74 -8.74 -7.56
CA SER A 56 -8.54 -9.94 -7.33
C SER A 56 -8.02 -11.12 -8.16
N ILE A 57 -7.83 -10.94 -9.46
CA ILE A 57 -7.29 -11.96 -10.37
C ILE A 57 -5.86 -12.34 -9.99
N ARG A 58 -5.00 -11.35 -9.71
CA ARG A 58 -3.58 -11.59 -9.40
C ARG A 58 -3.38 -12.31 -8.07
N LEU A 59 -4.20 -11.97 -7.07
CA LEU A 59 -4.11 -12.51 -5.71
C LEU A 59 -5.05 -13.69 -5.47
N ASN A 60 -5.92 -14.02 -6.43
CA ASN A 60 -6.96 -15.02 -6.30
C ASN A 60 -7.84 -14.80 -5.04
N ARG A 61 -8.32 -13.55 -4.87
CA ARG A 61 -9.19 -13.13 -3.75
C ARG A 61 -10.52 -12.58 -4.29
N PRO A 62 -11.64 -12.68 -3.56
CA PRO A 62 -12.92 -12.09 -4.00
C PRO A 62 -12.82 -10.57 -4.19
N SER A 63 -13.27 -10.07 -5.35
CA SER A 63 -13.17 -8.64 -5.70
C SER A 63 -13.92 -7.74 -4.70
N GLU A 64 -15.12 -8.15 -4.26
CA GLU A 64 -15.94 -7.34 -3.34
C GLU A 64 -15.31 -7.15 -1.96
N GLU A 65 -14.69 -8.18 -1.40
CA GLU A 65 -13.99 -8.09 -0.11
C GLU A 65 -12.74 -7.22 -0.24
N LEU A 66 -12.04 -7.35 -1.37
CA LEU A 66 -10.83 -6.62 -1.64
C LEU A 66 -11.11 -5.13 -1.86
N GLU A 67 -12.17 -4.78 -2.59
CA GLU A 67 -12.59 -3.39 -2.80
C GLU A 67 -12.92 -2.70 -1.46
N LYS A 68 -13.70 -3.35 -0.59
CA LYS A 68 -14.01 -2.82 0.75
C LYS A 68 -12.75 -2.60 1.59
N LEU A 69 -11.80 -3.53 1.55
CA LEU A 69 -10.55 -3.40 2.29
C LEU A 69 -9.68 -2.26 1.73
N LEU A 70 -9.55 -2.16 0.40
CA LEU A 70 -8.82 -1.07 -0.24
C LEU A 70 -9.43 0.30 0.08
N ASP A 71 -10.77 0.42 0.10
CA ASP A 71 -11.47 1.63 0.50
C ASP A 71 -11.13 2.03 1.94
N VAL A 72 -11.19 1.08 2.88
CA VAL A 72 -10.83 1.33 4.28
C VAL A 72 -9.36 1.75 4.42
N MET A 73 -8.44 1.10 3.70
CA MET A 73 -7.02 1.46 3.71
C MET A 73 -6.79 2.86 3.14
N HIS A 74 -7.51 3.23 2.09
CA HIS A 74 -7.44 4.57 1.52
C HIS A 74 -7.96 5.63 2.49
N GLU A 75 -9.11 5.40 3.15
CA GLU A 75 -9.65 6.31 4.17
C GLU A 75 -8.71 6.51 5.35
N LYS A 76 -7.91 5.49 5.70
CA LYS A 76 -6.85 5.58 6.72
C LYS A 76 -5.58 6.30 6.25
N GLY A 77 -5.49 6.67 4.97
CA GLY A 77 -4.30 7.27 4.38
C GLY A 77 -3.12 6.31 4.25
N GLN A 78 -3.39 5.00 4.15
CA GLN A 78 -2.36 3.96 4.03
C GLN A 78 -1.93 3.70 2.58
N ILE A 79 -2.81 4.00 1.62
CA ILE A 79 -2.61 3.78 0.18
C ILE A 79 -3.20 4.93 -0.63
N ASN A 80 -2.75 5.04 -1.88
CA ASN A 80 -3.30 6.00 -2.83
C ASN A 80 -4.44 5.39 -3.64
N SER A 81 -5.47 6.19 -3.90
CA SER A 81 -6.58 5.87 -4.79
C SER A 81 -6.79 6.99 -5.80
N TRP A 82 -6.99 6.65 -7.07
CA TRP A 82 -7.29 7.65 -8.11
C TRP A 82 -8.12 7.06 -9.25
N MET A 83 -8.85 7.93 -9.95
CA MET A 83 -9.59 7.56 -11.16
C MET A 83 -8.65 7.56 -12.37
N SER A 84 -8.44 6.40 -12.99
CA SER A 84 -7.67 6.31 -14.23
C SER A 84 -8.49 6.81 -15.40
N THR A 85 -8.09 7.93 -16.01
CA THR A 85 -8.75 8.46 -17.22
C THR A 85 -8.61 7.55 -18.43
N ARG A 86 -7.51 6.77 -18.50
CA ARG A 86 -7.26 5.80 -19.58
C ARG A 86 -8.19 4.59 -19.51
N LEU A 87 -8.47 4.09 -18.30
CA LEU A 87 -9.28 2.90 -18.09
C LEU A 87 -10.74 3.23 -17.74
N GLY A 88 -11.03 4.46 -17.31
CA GLY A 88 -12.34 4.83 -16.78
C GLY A 88 -12.68 4.12 -15.47
N ALA A 89 -11.67 3.72 -14.69
CA ALA A 89 -11.82 2.90 -13.49
C ALA A 89 -10.93 3.40 -12.34
N LYS A 90 -11.39 3.17 -11.10
CA LYS A 90 -10.61 3.44 -9.88
C LYS A 90 -9.41 2.48 -9.82
N LYS A 91 -8.25 3.03 -9.45
CA LYS A 91 -7.04 2.26 -9.15
C LYS A 91 -6.56 2.57 -7.75
N ASP A 92 -6.04 1.53 -7.10
CA ASP A 92 -5.45 1.60 -5.76
C ASP A 92 -4.00 1.14 -5.83
N GLY A 93 -3.11 1.87 -5.16
CA GLY A 93 -1.68 1.65 -5.26
C GLY A 93 -0.92 1.97 -3.97
N LEU A 94 0.22 1.31 -3.82
CA LEU A 94 1.14 1.55 -2.71
C LEU A 94 1.66 3.00 -2.77
N MET A 95 1.78 3.64 -1.60
CA MET A 95 2.38 4.96 -1.46
C MET A 95 3.72 4.89 -0.71
N PRO A 96 4.69 5.78 -1.01
CA PRO A 96 5.88 5.96 -0.18
C PRO A 96 5.52 6.29 1.27
N PHE A 97 6.31 5.79 2.22
CA PHE A 97 6.08 6.03 3.64
C PHE A 97 6.29 7.50 4.03
N ALA A 98 7.31 8.14 3.46
CA ALA A 98 7.54 9.57 3.58
C ALA A 98 7.10 10.25 2.28
N VAL A 99 5.96 10.93 2.32
CA VAL A 99 5.56 11.87 1.26
C VAL A 99 6.27 13.20 1.56
N GLY A 100 7.09 13.65 0.61
CA GLY A 100 7.94 14.82 0.80
C GLY A 100 7.16 16.10 0.57
N ILE A 101 7.27 17.06 1.49
CA ILE A 101 6.89 18.47 1.26
C ILE A 101 7.40 18.98 -0.10
N TYR A 102 8.51 18.43 -0.60
CA TYR A 102 9.08 18.73 -1.91
C TYR A 102 8.24 18.25 -3.12
N GLU A 103 7.54 17.12 -3.01
CA GLU A 103 6.69 16.55 -4.08
C GLU A 103 5.42 17.38 -4.31
N GLU A 104 4.95 18.05 -3.25
CA GLU A 104 3.76 18.93 -3.25
C GLU A 104 4.07 20.39 -3.66
N GLN A 105 5.29 20.68 -4.12
CA GLN A 105 5.72 22.03 -4.53
C GLN A 105 6.12 22.12 -6.01
N LEU A 106 5.88 21.06 -6.81
CA LEU A 106 6.15 21.00 -8.25
C LEU A 106 4.88 21.02 -9.09
#